data_AF-A0A0M4FQ77-F1
#
_entry.id   AF-A0A0M4FQ77-F1
#
_cell.length_a   1.000
_cell.length_b   1.000
_cell.length_c   1.000
_cell.angle_alpha   90.00
_cell.angle_beta   90.00
_cell.angle_gamma   90.00
#
_symmetry.space_group_name_H-M   'P 1'
#
loop_
_entity.id
_entity.type
_entity.pdbx_description
1 polymer ?
#
loop_
_entity_poly.entity_id
_entity_poly.type
_entity_poly.pdbx_seq_one_letter_code
_entity_poly.pdbx_strand_id
1 'polypeptide(L)'
;DMNELTKTMNAQPAILTVSVIAFQVYMQEIGVEPRFLAGHSLGEYSALVCAGALSFQDAVTLVRERGILMQNADPHQQGTMAAVTQLSLQTLQEICSKVSTEDFPAGVACMNSEQQHVISGHRQAVERVIKMAEEKGAAYTYLNVSAPFHSSMIRSASEQFQTVLHRYSFRDAAWPIISNVTARPYSSGNSISEHLKQHMTMPVRWTESMHYLLLHGVT
;
A
#
# COMPACT_ATOMS: atom_id res chain seq x y z
N ASP A 1 -16.50 17.08 8.71
CA ASP A 1 -15.68 16.97 9.94
C ASP A 1 -14.38 16.27 9.57
N MET A 2 -13.24 16.78 10.07
CA MET A 2 -11.92 16.21 9.82
C MET A 2 -11.78 14.81 10.39
N ASN A 3 -12.35 14.54 11.57
CA ASN A 3 -12.28 13.21 12.20
C ASN A 3 -12.98 12.15 11.34
N GLU A 4 -14.12 12.50 10.74
CA GLU A 4 -14.82 11.62 9.80
C GLU A 4 -14.03 11.43 8.51
N LEU A 5 -13.41 12.48 7.96
CA LEU A 5 -12.61 12.40 6.74
C LEU A 5 -11.37 11.51 6.92
N THR A 6 -10.73 11.55 8.09
CA THR A 6 -9.52 10.76 8.38
C THR A 6 -9.78 9.27 8.62
N LYS A 7 -11.04 8.84 8.79
CA LYS A 7 -11.36 7.41 8.87
C LYS A 7 -10.98 6.74 7.55
N THR A 8 -10.26 5.62 7.62
CA THR A 8 -9.76 4.88 6.46
C THR A 8 -10.84 4.63 5.39
N MET A 9 -12.07 4.28 5.79
CA MET A 9 -13.21 4.09 4.87
C MET A 9 -13.62 5.34 4.07
N ASN A 10 -13.32 6.54 4.57
CA ASN A 10 -13.66 7.82 3.94
C ASN A 10 -12.44 8.47 3.27
N ALA A 11 -11.27 8.37 3.90
CA ALA A 11 -10.02 8.91 3.37
C ALA A 11 -9.64 8.25 2.04
N GLN A 12 -9.77 6.92 1.94
CA GLN A 12 -9.40 6.19 0.72
C GLN A 12 -10.16 6.66 -0.54
N PRO A 13 -11.51 6.70 -0.57
CA PRO A 13 -12.23 7.20 -1.73
C PRO A 13 -11.99 8.70 -1.98
N ALA A 14 -11.78 9.51 -0.93
CA ALA A 14 -11.48 10.94 -1.10
C ALA A 14 -10.13 11.18 -1.78
N ILE A 15 -9.07 10.51 -1.33
CA ILE A 15 -7.73 10.59 -1.93
C ILE A 15 -7.78 10.07 -3.36
N LEU A 16 -8.46 8.95 -3.61
CA LEU A 16 -8.63 8.41 -4.96
C LEU A 16 -9.27 9.43 -5.89
N THR A 17 -10.36 10.06 -5.45
CA THR A 17 -11.10 11.06 -6.22
C THR A 17 -10.23 12.26 -6.58
N VAL A 18 -9.52 12.83 -5.60
CA VAL A 18 -8.63 13.97 -5.85
C VAL A 18 -7.50 13.59 -6.81
N SER A 19 -6.95 12.38 -6.69
CA SER A 19 -5.86 11.89 -7.55
C SER A 19 -6.32 11.72 -9.00
N VAL A 20 -7.53 11.18 -9.21
CA VAL A 20 -8.13 11.02 -10.54
C VAL A 20 -8.46 12.38 -11.15
N ILE A 21 -8.99 13.34 -10.38
CA ILE A 21 -9.23 14.71 -10.84
C ILE A 21 -7.92 15.37 -11.26
N ALA A 22 -6.87 15.28 -10.44
CA ALA A 22 -5.56 15.85 -10.78
C ALA A 22 -5.01 15.28 -12.08
N PHE A 23 -5.14 13.96 -12.30
CA PHE A 23 -4.75 13.33 -13.56
C PHE A 23 -5.60 13.81 -14.75
N GLN A 24 -6.92 13.92 -14.59
CA GLN A 24 -7.80 14.44 -15.65
C GLN A 24 -7.45 15.88 -16.04
N VAL A 25 -7.22 16.75 -15.06
CA VAL A 25 -6.78 18.13 -15.31
C VAL A 25 -5.42 18.14 -16.02
N TYR A 26 -4.46 17.33 -15.57
CA TYR A 26 -3.16 17.19 -16.26
C TYR A 26 -3.34 16.76 -17.73
N MET A 27 -4.19 15.76 -18.00
CA MET A 27 -4.44 15.28 -19.35
C MET A 27 -5.17 16.31 -20.22
N GLN A 28 -6.04 17.13 -19.63
CA GLN A 28 -6.76 18.19 -20.35
C GLN A 28 -5.85 19.38 -20.69
N GLU A 29 -5.04 19.83 -19.74
CA GLU A 29 -4.25 21.06 -19.86
C GLU A 29 -2.87 20.81 -20.50
N ILE A 30 -2.28 19.63 -20.29
CA ILE A 30 -0.93 19.28 -20.76
C ILE A 30 -0.97 18.14 -21.79
N GLY A 31 -1.74 17.08 -21.52
CA GLY A 31 -2.03 16.02 -22.49
C GLY A 31 -0.85 15.12 -22.90
N VAL A 32 0.30 15.22 -22.25
CA VAL A 32 1.43 14.31 -22.49
C VAL A 32 1.13 12.95 -21.86
N GLU A 33 0.95 11.93 -22.69
CA GLU A 33 0.60 10.59 -22.26
C GLU A 33 1.69 9.95 -21.38
N PRO A 34 1.32 9.31 -20.25
CA PRO A 34 2.29 8.66 -19.38
C PRO A 34 2.83 7.38 -20.03
N ARG A 35 4.14 7.15 -19.93
CA ARG A 35 4.72 5.84 -20.30
C ARG A 35 4.37 4.74 -19.30
N PHE A 36 4.22 5.11 -18.03
CA PHE A 36 3.88 4.23 -16.93
C PHE A 36 3.00 4.96 -15.93
N LEU A 37 2.19 4.21 -15.19
CA LEU A 37 1.51 4.70 -14.00
C LEU A 37 1.97 3.90 -12.77
N ALA A 38 2.14 4.59 -11.66
CA ALA A 38 2.48 3.97 -10.38
C ALA A 38 1.80 4.77 -9.27
N GLY A 39 1.38 4.09 -8.22
CA GLY A 39 0.86 4.75 -7.03
C GLY A 39 1.15 3.93 -5.79
N HIS A 40 1.38 4.61 -4.67
CA HIS A 40 1.77 3.98 -3.42
C HIS A 40 0.53 3.53 -2.62
N SER A 41 0.48 2.25 -2.28
CA SER A 41 -0.64 1.61 -1.59
C SER A 41 -1.98 1.95 -2.26
N LEU A 42 -2.81 2.79 -1.62
CA LEU A 42 -4.07 3.28 -2.19
C LEU A 42 -3.89 3.93 -3.58
N GLY A 43 -2.77 4.62 -3.82
CA GLY A 43 -2.51 5.27 -5.10
C GLY A 43 -2.49 4.31 -6.28
N GLU A 44 -2.25 3.01 -6.06
CA GLU A 44 -2.34 1.99 -7.10
C GLU A 44 -3.77 1.89 -7.68
N TYR A 45 -4.80 2.10 -6.86
CA TYR A 45 -6.19 2.15 -7.32
C TYR A 45 -6.46 3.40 -8.16
N SER A 46 -5.86 4.53 -7.82
CA SER A 46 -5.90 5.72 -8.68
C SER A 46 -5.22 5.46 -10.02
N ALA A 47 -4.04 4.82 -10.02
CA ALA A 47 -3.36 4.41 -11.24
C ALA A 47 -4.21 3.48 -12.11
N LEU A 48 -4.91 2.51 -11.49
CA LEU A 48 -5.86 1.63 -12.17
C LEU A 48 -7.00 2.38 -12.86
N VAL A 49 -7.56 3.41 -12.21
CA VAL A 49 -8.60 4.25 -12.81
C VAL A 49 -8.03 5.10 -13.94
N CYS A 50 -6.90 5.77 -13.71
CA CYS A 50 -6.28 6.65 -14.69
C CYS A 50 -5.89 5.88 -15.97
N ALA A 51 -5.45 4.62 -15.85
CA ALA A 51 -5.15 3.77 -17.02
C ALA A 51 -6.38 3.13 -17.67
N GLY A 52 -7.59 3.36 -17.16
CA GLY A 52 -8.82 2.75 -17.66
C GLY A 52 -9.04 1.28 -17.28
N ALA A 53 -8.15 0.68 -16.48
CA ALA A 53 -8.24 -0.71 -16.03
C ALA A 53 -9.39 -0.95 -15.05
N LEU A 54 -9.80 0.08 -14.30
CA LEU A 54 -10.96 0.06 -13.40
C LEU A 54 -11.80 1.32 -13.63
N SER A 55 -13.14 1.21 -13.59
CA SER A 55 -13.99 2.40 -13.72
C SER A 55 -13.90 3.27 -12.46
N PHE A 56 -14.06 4.59 -12.59
CA PHE A 56 -14.04 5.49 -11.44
C PHE A 56 -15.13 5.15 -10.41
N GLN A 57 -16.35 4.85 -10.87
CA GLN A 57 -17.47 4.48 -10.02
C GLN A 57 -17.19 3.20 -9.21
N ASP A 58 -16.67 2.17 -9.88
CA ASP A 58 -16.29 0.92 -9.23
C ASP A 58 -15.15 1.14 -8.25
N ALA A 59 -14.15 1.94 -8.62
CA ALA A 59 -13.00 2.23 -7.78
C ALA A 59 -13.40 2.93 -6.48
N VAL A 60 -14.27 3.94 -6.53
CA VAL A 60 -14.77 4.64 -5.33
C VAL A 60 -15.44 3.65 -4.36
N THR A 61 -16.26 2.74 -4.89
CA THR A 61 -16.95 1.73 -4.08
C THR A 61 -15.96 0.71 -3.52
N LEU A 62 -15.08 0.18 -4.37
CA LEU A 62 -14.08 -0.82 -4.02
C LEU A 62 -13.12 -0.33 -2.94
N VAL A 63 -12.58 0.90 -3.06
CA VAL A 63 -11.64 1.43 -2.05
C VAL A 63 -12.33 1.81 -0.75
N ARG A 64 -13.63 2.14 -0.78
CA ARG A 64 -14.42 2.30 0.44
C ARG A 64 -14.58 0.96 1.15
N GLU A 65 -14.92 -0.11 0.43
CA GLU A 65 -15.02 -1.46 0.99
C GLU A 65 -13.68 -1.96 1.54
N ARG A 66 -12.60 -1.76 0.79
CA ARG A 66 -11.22 -1.97 1.28
C ARG A 66 -10.97 -1.23 2.58
N GLY A 67 -11.32 0.06 2.63
CA GLY A 67 -11.13 0.89 3.81
C GLY A 67 -11.92 0.42 5.02
N ILE A 68 -13.15 -0.07 4.84
CA ILE A 68 -13.97 -0.68 5.91
C ILE A 68 -13.30 -1.96 6.43
N LEU A 69 -12.91 -2.87 5.54
CA LEU A 69 -12.26 -4.13 5.93
C LEU A 69 -10.95 -3.88 6.66
N MET A 70 -10.12 -2.96 6.17
CA MET A 70 -8.87 -2.56 6.81
C MET A 70 -9.10 -1.93 8.18
N GLN A 71 -10.08 -1.03 8.29
CA GLN A 71 -10.36 -0.33 9.54
C GLN A 71 -10.85 -1.27 10.65
N ASN A 72 -11.57 -2.33 10.28
CA ASN A 72 -12.11 -3.32 11.21
C ASN A 72 -11.17 -4.52 11.42
N ALA A 73 -10.01 -4.56 10.78
CA ALA A 73 -9.11 -5.72 10.79
C ALA A 73 -8.38 -5.95 12.13
N ASP A 74 -8.40 -4.96 13.02
CA ASP A 74 -7.77 -5.04 14.35
C ASP A 74 -8.73 -4.55 15.44
N PRO A 75 -9.81 -5.30 15.73
CA PRO A 75 -10.87 -4.86 16.65
C PRO A 75 -10.37 -4.69 18.09
N HIS A 76 -9.29 -5.37 18.45
CA HIS A 76 -8.67 -5.30 19.78
C HIS A 76 -7.54 -4.27 19.85
N GLN A 77 -7.24 -3.55 18.76
CA GLN A 77 -6.20 -2.52 18.66
C GLN A 77 -4.83 -3.00 19.14
N GLN A 78 -4.49 -4.26 18.80
CA GLN A 78 -3.24 -4.92 19.19
C GLN A 78 -2.09 -4.61 18.24
N GLY A 79 -2.38 -4.07 17.05
CA GLY A 79 -1.42 -3.69 16.04
C GLY A 79 -0.93 -2.25 16.16
N THR A 80 0.15 -1.98 15.42
CA THR A 80 0.64 -0.61 15.18
C THR A 80 1.51 -0.59 13.92
N MET A 81 1.83 0.61 13.45
CA MET A 81 2.80 0.85 12.39
C MET A 81 3.77 1.97 12.78
N ALA A 82 5.01 1.87 12.33
CA ALA A 82 6.01 2.91 12.54
C ALA A 82 6.86 3.12 11.28
N ALA A 83 7.07 4.37 10.90
CA ALA A 83 8.12 4.72 9.96
C ALA A 83 9.47 4.64 10.68
N VAL A 84 10.41 3.91 10.08
CA VAL A 84 11.80 3.78 10.53
C VAL A 84 12.68 4.44 9.47
N THR A 85 13.59 5.30 9.91
CA THR A 85 14.51 6.09 9.09
C THR A 85 15.95 5.83 9.50
N GLN A 86 16.91 6.18 8.64
CA GLN A 86 18.36 6.04 8.89
C GLN A 86 18.83 4.59 9.06
N LEU A 87 18.07 3.64 8.51
CA LEU A 87 18.41 2.22 8.58
C LEU A 87 18.16 1.55 7.23
N SER A 88 19.09 0.68 6.83
CA SER A 88 18.94 -0.09 5.60
C SER A 88 17.80 -1.11 5.70
N LEU A 89 17.18 -1.41 4.54
CA LEU A 89 16.13 -2.42 4.43
C LEU A 89 16.60 -3.78 4.97
N GLN A 90 17.80 -4.21 4.58
CA GLN A 90 18.35 -5.51 4.98
C GLN A 90 18.44 -5.62 6.50
N THR A 91 19.03 -4.62 7.16
CA THR A 91 19.17 -4.63 8.62
C THR A 91 17.80 -4.62 9.30
N LEU A 92 16.84 -3.84 8.79
CA LEU A 92 15.49 -3.80 9.35
C LEU A 92 14.77 -5.15 9.20
N GLN A 93 14.89 -5.81 8.03
CA GLN A 93 14.33 -7.14 7.80
C GLN A 93 14.94 -8.18 8.74
N GLU A 94 16.26 -8.16 8.95
CA GLU A 94 16.94 -9.04 9.91
C GLU A 94 16.41 -8.86 11.35
N ILE A 95 16.15 -7.61 11.76
CA ILE A 95 15.55 -7.32 13.07
C ILE A 95 14.11 -7.85 13.14
N CYS A 96 13.28 -7.55 12.14
CA CYS A 96 11.91 -8.06 12.07
C CYS A 96 11.87 -9.59 12.17
N SER A 97 12.73 -10.29 11.43
CA SER A 97 12.80 -11.76 11.47
C SER A 97 13.22 -12.32 12.83
N LYS A 98 14.07 -11.61 13.59
CA LYS A 98 14.46 -12.03 14.95
C LYS A 98 13.35 -11.82 15.98
N VAL A 99 12.52 -10.81 15.79
CA VAL A 99 11.49 -10.39 16.76
C VAL A 99 10.14 -11.04 16.50
N SER A 100 9.80 -11.23 15.24
CA SER A 100 8.49 -11.72 14.78
C SER A 100 8.28 -13.17 15.19
N THR A 101 7.14 -13.45 15.80
CA THR A 101 6.66 -14.81 16.11
C THR A 101 5.25 -15.00 15.57
N GLU A 102 4.69 -16.20 15.70
CA GLU A 102 3.29 -16.46 15.35
C GLU A 102 2.32 -15.62 16.21
N ASP A 103 2.57 -15.53 17.51
CA ASP A 103 1.74 -14.75 18.45
C ASP A 103 1.96 -13.23 18.32
N PHE A 104 3.18 -12.82 17.96
CA PHE A 104 3.59 -11.42 17.87
C PHE A 104 4.25 -11.12 16.52
N PRO A 105 3.50 -11.13 15.42
CA PRO A 105 4.06 -10.93 14.09
C PRO A 105 4.51 -9.47 13.90
N ALA A 106 5.64 -9.26 13.21
CA ALA A 106 6.05 -7.94 12.73
C ALA A 106 6.87 -8.06 11.44
N GLY A 107 6.69 -7.12 10.53
CA GLY A 107 7.42 -7.10 9.27
C GLY A 107 7.48 -5.71 8.65
N VAL A 108 8.22 -5.60 7.54
CA VAL A 108 8.29 -4.38 6.73
C VAL A 108 7.03 -4.29 5.89
N ALA A 109 6.23 -3.24 6.09
CA ALA A 109 5.02 -2.91 5.35
C ALA A 109 5.28 -2.06 4.11
N CYS A 110 6.26 -1.14 4.15
CA CYS A 110 6.58 -0.28 3.02
C CYS A 110 8.09 -0.11 2.85
N MET A 111 8.58 -0.26 1.63
CA MET A 111 9.99 -0.08 1.25
C MET A 111 10.13 1.24 0.47
N ASN A 112 10.11 2.38 1.17
CA ASN A 112 9.90 3.69 0.53
C ASN A 112 11.14 4.32 -0.10
N SER A 113 12.32 4.14 0.52
CA SER A 113 13.60 4.60 -0.03
C SER A 113 14.74 3.74 0.50
N GLU A 114 15.99 4.08 0.19
CA GLU A 114 17.18 3.36 0.68
C GLU A 114 17.29 3.34 2.22
N GLN A 115 16.76 4.35 2.89
CA GLN A 115 16.90 4.53 4.34
C GLN A 115 15.59 4.84 5.07
N GLN A 116 14.43 4.76 4.40
CA GLN A 116 13.12 4.94 5.03
C GLN A 116 12.20 3.79 4.67
N HIS A 117 11.74 3.10 5.71
CA HIS A 117 10.81 1.97 5.62
C HIS A 117 9.68 2.12 6.64
N VAL A 118 8.61 1.36 6.47
CA VAL A 118 7.53 1.27 7.47
C VAL A 118 7.48 -0.15 7.97
N ILE A 119 7.43 -0.34 9.28
CA ILE A 119 7.14 -1.62 9.92
C ILE A 119 5.70 -1.66 10.39
N SER A 120 5.12 -2.87 10.40
CA SER A 120 3.73 -3.13 10.75
C SER A 120 3.59 -4.50 11.41
N GLY A 121 2.70 -4.59 12.39
CA GLY A 121 2.42 -5.84 13.09
C GLY A 121 1.94 -5.60 14.51
N HIS A 122 2.12 -6.61 15.37
CA HIS A 122 1.69 -6.56 16.75
C HIS A 122 2.52 -5.53 17.52
N ARG A 123 1.86 -4.71 18.36
CA ARG A 123 2.48 -3.59 19.07
C ARG A 123 3.75 -3.98 19.82
N GLN A 124 3.69 -5.04 20.62
CA GLN A 124 4.86 -5.55 21.36
C GLN A 124 6.02 -6.02 20.47
N ALA A 125 5.74 -6.52 19.26
CA ALA A 125 6.80 -6.88 18.31
C ALA A 125 7.37 -5.63 17.64
N VAL A 126 6.53 -4.70 17.20
CA VAL A 126 6.96 -3.43 16.61
C VAL A 126 7.82 -2.62 17.60
N GLU A 127 7.44 -2.53 18.87
CA GLU A 127 8.23 -1.87 19.92
C GLU A 127 9.61 -2.51 20.11
N ARG A 128 9.70 -3.85 20.08
CA ARG A 128 10.99 -4.57 20.13
C ARG A 128 11.84 -4.33 18.89
N VAL A 129 11.23 -4.30 17.70
CA VAL A 129 11.93 -3.95 16.44
C VAL A 129 12.49 -2.54 16.53
N ILE A 130 11.69 -1.56 16.99
CA ILE A 130 12.12 -0.16 17.16
C ILE A 130 13.33 -0.09 18.08
N LYS A 131 13.27 -0.70 19.27
CA LYS A 131 14.39 -0.69 20.22
C LYS A 131 15.70 -1.21 19.61
N MET A 132 15.64 -2.34 18.91
CA MET A 132 16.80 -2.92 18.24
C MET A 132 17.29 -2.09 17.05
N ALA A 133 16.38 -1.35 16.39
CA ALA A 133 16.72 -0.46 15.29
C ALA A 133 17.40 0.82 15.80
N GLU A 134 16.94 1.39 16.92
CA GLU A 134 17.56 2.55 17.59
C GLU A 134 18.98 2.23 18.06
N GLU A 135 19.23 1.03 18.58
CA GLU A 135 20.58 0.53 18.91
C GLU A 135 21.55 0.54 17.70
N LYS A 136 21.01 0.62 16.48
CA LYS A 136 21.77 0.71 15.23
C LYS A 136 21.70 2.10 14.57
N GLY A 137 21.22 3.11 15.29
CA GLY A 137 21.18 4.50 14.84
C GLY A 137 19.94 4.88 14.03
N ALA A 138 18.88 4.06 14.05
CA ALA A 138 17.62 4.42 13.40
C ALA A 138 16.85 5.48 14.19
N ALA A 139 16.08 6.31 13.50
CA ALA A 139 15.03 7.15 14.09
C ALA A 139 13.66 6.65 13.65
N TYR A 140 12.62 6.86 14.47
CA TYR A 140 11.28 6.34 14.17
C TYR A 140 10.15 7.34 14.44
N THR A 141 8.99 7.09 13.84
CA THR A 141 7.75 7.82 14.12
C THR A 141 6.57 6.86 13.98
N TYR A 142 5.73 6.78 15.01
CA TYR A 142 4.48 6.01 14.94
C TYR A 142 3.52 6.64 13.93
N LEU A 143 2.84 5.79 13.16
CA LEU A 143 1.82 6.24 12.22
C LEU A 143 0.45 6.24 12.91
N ASN A 144 -0.30 7.31 12.71
CA ASN A 144 -1.68 7.40 13.18
C ASN A 144 -2.62 6.60 12.25
N VAL A 145 -2.67 5.29 12.46
CA VAL A 145 -3.46 4.35 11.66
C VAL A 145 -4.35 3.50 12.56
N SER A 146 -5.47 3.04 12.00
CA SER A 146 -6.45 2.24 12.75
C SER A 146 -6.10 0.75 12.88
N ALA A 147 -5.16 0.25 12.08
CA ALA A 147 -4.77 -1.16 12.08
C ALA A 147 -3.34 -1.34 11.50
N PRO A 148 -2.70 -2.50 11.70
CA PRO A 148 -1.38 -2.81 11.15
C PRO A 148 -1.47 -3.21 9.67
N PHE A 149 -1.66 -2.22 8.78
CA PHE A 149 -1.80 -2.47 7.33
C PHE A 149 -0.53 -3.09 6.73
N HIS A 150 -0.67 -3.81 5.60
CA HIS A 150 0.43 -4.50 4.92
C HIS A 150 1.17 -5.48 5.86
N SER A 151 0.41 -6.22 6.66
CA SER A 151 0.92 -7.24 7.58
C SER A 151 0.07 -8.50 7.57
N SER A 152 0.62 -9.58 8.12
CA SER A 152 -0.10 -10.85 8.30
C SER A 152 -1.31 -10.74 9.23
N MET A 153 -1.35 -9.74 10.13
CA MET A 153 -2.47 -9.56 11.06
C MET A 153 -3.79 -9.23 10.38
N ILE A 154 -3.75 -8.68 9.16
CA ILE A 154 -4.97 -8.32 8.41
C ILE A 154 -5.32 -9.35 7.33
N ARG A 155 -4.84 -10.60 7.46
CA ARG A 155 -5.12 -11.70 6.52
C ARG A 155 -6.62 -11.96 6.36
N SER A 156 -7.37 -11.98 7.46
CA SER A 156 -8.83 -12.18 7.42
C SER A 156 -9.56 -11.09 6.63
N ALA A 157 -9.10 -9.85 6.70
CA ALA A 157 -9.62 -8.73 5.90
C ALA A 157 -9.25 -8.89 4.42
N SER A 158 -8.05 -9.37 4.10
CA SER A 158 -7.62 -9.69 2.72
C SER A 158 -8.46 -10.83 2.09
N GLU A 159 -8.80 -11.86 2.87
CA GLU A 159 -9.68 -12.95 2.43
C GLU A 159 -11.10 -12.45 2.13
N GLN A 160 -11.66 -11.59 2.99
CA GLN A 160 -12.95 -10.94 2.71
C GLN A 160 -12.88 -10.02 1.49
N PHE A 161 -11.76 -9.33 1.31
CA PHE A 161 -11.56 -8.45 0.17
C PHE A 161 -11.47 -9.21 -1.16
N GLN A 162 -11.00 -10.46 -1.16
CA GLN A 162 -11.05 -11.32 -2.35
C GLN A 162 -12.49 -11.51 -2.84
N THR A 163 -13.43 -11.77 -1.92
CA THR A 163 -14.86 -11.88 -2.26
C THR A 163 -15.41 -10.57 -2.82
N VAL A 164 -14.98 -9.44 -2.27
CA VAL A 164 -15.32 -8.10 -2.76
C VAL A 164 -14.83 -7.91 -4.19
N LEU A 165 -13.57 -8.26 -4.48
CA LEU A 165 -12.93 -8.11 -5.79
C LEU A 165 -13.63 -8.91 -6.90
N HIS A 166 -14.25 -10.05 -6.59
CA HIS A 166 -14.98 -10.86 -7.58
C HIS A 166 -16.22 -10.16 -8.17
N ARG A 167 -16.70 -9.06 -7.58
CA ARG A 167 -17.81 -8.27 -8.11
C ARG A 167 -17.38 -7.24 -9.15
N TYR A 168 -16.08 -7.07 -9.36
CA TYR A 168 -15.53 -6.05 -10.24
C TYR A 168 -14.76 -6.66 -11.41
N SER A 169 -14.82 -5.99 -12.55
CA SER A 169 -14.12 -6.38 -13.77
C SER A 169 -12.93 -5.47 -13.99
N PHE A 170 -11.76 -6.07 -14.19
CA PHE A 170 -10.53 -5.37 -14.51
C PHE A 170 -10.21 -5.53 -15.99
N ARG A 171 -9.93 -4.42 -16.66
CA ARG A 171 -9.57 -4.38 -18.09
C ARG A 171 -8.06 -4.25 -18.26
N ASP A 172 -7.59 -4.51 -19.47
CA ASP A 172 -6.21 -4.16 -19.82
C ASP A 172 -6.04 -2.64 -19.77
N ALA A 173 -4.91 -2.22 -19.21
CA ALA A 173 -4.59 -0.82 -18.99
C ALA A 173 -4.09 -0.16 -20.28
N ALA A 174 -4.52 1.07 -20.55
CA ALA A 174 -4.01 1.86 -21.66
C ALA A 174 -2.50 2.16 -21.52
N TRP A 175 -2.04 2.32 -20.26
CA TRP A 175 -0.63 2.49 -19.92
C TRP A 175 -0.22 1.48 -18.85
N PRO A 176 0.99 0.89 -18.92
CA PRO A 176 1.45 -0.09 -17.94
C PRO A 176 1.42 0.46 -16.50
N ILE A 177 0.82 -0.29 -15.58
CA ILE A 177 0.72 0.08 -14.16
C ILE A 177 1.68 -0.79 -13.35
N ILE A 178 2.52 -0.18 -12.51
CA ILE A 178 3.46 -0.91 -11.66
C ILE A 178 2.75 -1.44 -10.41
N SER A 179 2.76 -2.77 -10.26
CA SER A 179 2.20 -3.44 -9.10
C SER A 179 3.04 -3.18 -7.85
N ASN A 180 2.39 -2.84 -6.73
CA ASN A 180 3.06 -2.62 -5.44
C ASN A 180 3.65 -3.92 -4.86
N VAL A 181 3.08 -5.07 -5.22
CA VAL A 181 3.47 -6.40 -4.72
C VAL A 181 4.66 -6.97 -5.50
N THR A 182 4.69 -6.75 -6.83
CA THR A 182 5.73 -7.33 -7.69
C THR A 182 6.80 -6.34 -8.10
N ALA A 183 6.57 -5.02 -7.93
CA ALA A 183 7.39 -3.96 -8.49
C ALA A 183 7.61 -4.09 -10.01
N ARG A 184 6.63 -4.66 -10.71
CA ARG A 184 6.61 -4.86 -12.16
C ARG A 184 5.24 -4.48 -12.72
N PRO A 185 5.15 -4.16 -14.02
CA PRO A 185 3.88 -3.95 -14.67
C PRO A 185 2.93 -5.15 -14.48
N TYR A 186 1.64 -4.88 -14.34
CA TYR A 186 0.63 -5.91 -14.51
C TYR A 186 0.72 -6.53 -15.91
N SER A 187 0.58 -7.85 -16.00
CA SER A 187 0.64 -8.57 -17.29
C SER A 187 -0.66 -8.47 -18.08
N SER A 188 -1.79 -8.32 -17.39
CA SER A 188 -3.13 -8.17 -17.96
C SER A 188 -4.15 -7.78 -16.88
N GLY A 189 -5.35 -7.39 -17.30
CA GLY A 189 -6.48 -7.13 -16.39
C GLY A 189 -6.74 -8.26 -15.40
N ASN A 190 -6.62 -9.53 -15.84
CA ASN A 190 -6.84 -10.71 -15.01
C ASN A 190 -5.85 -10.83 -13.82
N SER A 191 -4.62 -10.33 -13.99
CA SER A 191 -3.61 -10.36 -12.91
C SER A 191 -3.86 -9.33 -11.81
N ILE A 192 -4.72 -8.33 -12.06
CA ILE A 192 -4.95 -7.21 -11.15
C ILE A 192 -5.61 -7.68 -9.85
N SER A 193 -6.70 -8.44 -9.96
CA SER A 193 -7.44 -8.92 -8.79
C SER A 193 -6.57 -9.73 -7.82
N GLU A 194 -5.75 -10.65 -8.33
CA GLU A 194 -4.88 -11.48 -7.49
C GLU A 194 -3.82 -10.63 -6.76
N HIS A 195 -3.15 -9.71 -7.43
CA HIS A 195 -2.20 -8.83 -6.74
C HIS A 195 -2.90 -7.89 -5.75
N LEU A 196 -4.11 -7.40 -6.04
CA LEU A 196 -4.85 -6.52 -5.12
C LEU A 196 -5.31 -7.25 -3.85
N LYS A 197 -5.57 -8.56 -3.91
CA LYS A 197 -5.76 -9.38 -2.72
C LYS A 197 -4.48 -9.38 -1.87
N GLN A 198 -3.35 -9.74 -2.49
CA GLN A 198 -2.05 -9.81 -1.82
C GLN A 198 -1.59 -8.45 -1.30
N HIS A 199 -1.95 -7.37 -2.00
CA HIS A 199 -1.62 -5.98 -1.68
C HIS A 199 -1.93 -5.60 -0.24
N MET A 200 -3.01 -6.13 0.33
CA MET A 200 -3.42 -5.82 1.69
C MET A 200 -2.44 -6.35 2.74
N THR A 201 -1.77 -7.46 2.49
CA THR A 201 -0.90 -8.15 3.47
C THR A 201 0.57 -8.10 3.11
N MET A 202 0.89 -7.87 1.82
CA MET A 202 2.25 -7.81 1.31
C MET A 202 2.84 -6.39 1.39
N PRO A 203 4.18 -6.29 1.47
CA PRO A 203 4.85 -4.99 1.51
C PRO A 203 4.64 -4.19 0.23
N VAL A 204 4.56 -2.85 0.35
CA VAL A 204 4.66 -1.93 -0.78
C VAL A 204 6.13 -1.79 -1.20
N ARG A 205 6.50 -2.38 -2.33
CA ARG A 205 7.89 -2.40 -2.86
C ARG A 205 8.24 -1.13 -3.65
N TRP A 206 7.99 0.04 -3.05
CA TRP A 206 8.07 1.33 -3.74
C TRP A 206 9.45 1.64 -4.33
N THR A 207 10.52 1.40 -3.58
CA THR A 207 11.90 1.63 -4.05
C THR A 207 12.21 0.79 -5.29
N GLU A 208 11.78 -0.48 -5.29
CA GLU A 208 11.94 -1.36 -6.45
C GLU A 208 11.08 -0.91 -7.64
N SER A 209 9.87 -0.40 -7.39
CA SER A 209 9.03 0.21 -8.42
C SER A 209 9.71 1.41 -9.06
N MET A 210 10.31 2.31 -8.26
CA MET A 210 11.07 3.46 -8.78
C MET A 210 12.30 3.03 -9.57
N HIS A 211 13.07 2.05 -9.08
CA HIS A 211 14.19 1.48 -9.82
C HIS A 211 13.75 0.85 -11.15
N TYR A 212 12.62 0.14 -11.18
CA TYR A 212 12.08 -0.39 -12.44
C TYR A 212 11.81 0.74 -13.43
N LEU A 213 11.15 1.82 -13.01
CA LEU A 213 10.85 2.97 -13.88
C LEU A 213 12.13 3.63 -14.42
N LEU A 214 13.13 3.86 -13.57
CA LEU A 214 14.44 4.41 -13.96
C LEU A 214 15.13 3.53 -15.02
N LEU A 215 15.17 2.22 -14.80
CA LEU A 215 15.74 1.25 -15.76
C LEU A 215 14.99 1.23 -17.11
N HIS A 216 13.74 1.70 -17.15
CA HIS A 216 12.92 1.78 -18.35
C HIS A 216 12.79 3.22 -18.90
N GLY A 217 13.72 4.08 -18.51
CA GLY A 217 13.92 5.40 -19.12
C GLY A 217 12.93 6.46 -18.66
N VAL A 218 12.35 6.32 -17.48
CA VAL A 218 11.68 7.44 -16.77
C VAL A 218 12.75 8.20 -16.01
N THR A 219 12.90 9.50 -16.28
CA THR A 219 13.97 10.37 -15.74
C THR A 219 13.40 11.62 -15.10
#